data_AF-A0A172U4L4-F1
#
_entry.id   AF-A0A172U4L4-F1
#
_cell.length_a   1.000
_cell.length_b   1.000
_cell.length_c   1.000
_cell.angle_alpha   90.00
_cell.angle_beta   90.00
_cell.angle_gamma   90.00
#
_symmetry.space_group_name_H-M   'P 1'
#
loop_
_entity.id
_entity.type
_entity.pdbx_description
1 polymer ?
#
loop_
_entity_poly.entity_id
_entity_poly.type
_entity_poly.pdbx_seq_one_letter_code
_entity_poly.pdbx_strand_id
1 'polypeptide(L)'
;MATAALQIACALLYANLGEWLMHKYLLHGLGKNPGSIWAYHWYEHHRVCAEHGMLDPGYRSLKWAWNAQSKELAVLAGIVTLHLPLLFYLPFFVMALYAALALYYYKHRRAHLDPEWAKRHLPWHYQHHLRAGNGNWCVTWPWFDYLFGTRIQSPENRTGP
;
A
#
# COMPACT_ATOMS: atom_id res chain seq x y z
N MET A 1 0.03 -29.25 12.99
CA MET A 1 0.08 -27.78 13.06
C MET A 1 0.98 -27.27 11.94
N ALA A 2 0.61 -26.19 11.24
CA ALA A 2 1.47 -25.58 10.22
C ALA A 2 2.77 -25.09 10.87
N THR A 3 3.91 -25.32 10.22
CA THR A 3 5.22 -24.86 10.72
C THR A 3 5.27 -23.34 10.77
N ALA A 4 6.13 -22.77 11.63
CA ALA A 4 6.35 -21.33 11.69
C ALA A 4 6.72 -20.75 10.32
N ALA A 5 7.58 -21.44 9.56
CA ALA A 5 7.99 -21.04 8.22
C ALA A 5 6.81 -20.94 7.24
N LEU A 6 5.91 -21.94 7.25
CA LEU A 6 4.72 -21.93 6.41
C LEU A 6 3.78 -20.79 6.78
N GLN A 7 3.55 -20.56 8.08
CA GLN A 7 2.73 -19.45 8.56
C GLN A 7 3.28 -18.08 8.14
N ILE A 8 4.60 -17.87 8.25
CA ILE A 8 5.25 -16.63 7.83
C ILE A 8 5.13 -16.44 6.32
N ALA A 9 5.40 -17.48 5.52
CA ALA A 9 5.27 -17.39 4.07
C ALA A 9 3.83 -17.07 3.64
N CYS A 10 2.84 -17.72 4.25
CA CYS A 10 1.44 -17.43 4.01
C CYS A 10 1.07 -15.99 4.41
N ALA A 11 1.58 -15.48 5.53
CA ALA A 11 1.31 -14.11 5.96
C ALA A 11 1.85 -13.06 5.00
N LEU A 12 3.06 -13.26 4.45
CA LEU A 12 3.65 -12.35 3.47
C LEU A 12 2.85 -12.31 2.16
N LEU A 13 2.45 -13.49 1.66
CA LEU A 13 1.58 -13.58 0.48
C LEU A 13 0.21 -12.96 0.73
N TYR A 14 -0.39 -13.26 1.89
CA TYR A 14 -1.68 -12.71 2.30
C TYR A 14 -1.65 -11.19 2.42
N ALA A 15 -0.62 -10.63 3.05
CA ALA A 15 -0.46 -9.17 3.18
C ALA A 15 -0.33 -8.50 1.81
N ASN A 16 0.51 -9.04 0.92
CA ASN A 16 0.70 -8.44 -0.40
C ASN A 16 -0.53 -8.58 -1.32
N LEU A 17 -1.26 -9.70 -1.23
CA LEU A 17 -2.57 -9.83 -1.87
C LEU A 17 -3.58 -8.83 -1.29
N GLY A 18 -3.56 -8.64 0.02
CA GLY A 18 -4.37 -7.65 0.72
C GLY A 18 -4.11 -6.23 0.21
N GLU A 19 -2.84 -5.83 0.06
CA GLU A 19 -2.47 -4.56 -0.59
C GLU A 19 -3.11 -4.44 -1.96
N TRP A 20 -2.95 -5.46 -2.81
CA TRP A 20 -3.50 -5.45 -4.17
C TRP A 20 -5.03 -5.30 -4.18
N LEU A 21 -5.74 -6.12 -3.39
CA LEU A 21 -7.20 -6.14 -3.34
C LEU A 21 -7.75 -4.83 -2.80
N MET A 22 -7.21 -4.36 -1.67
CA MET A 22 -7.68 -3.14 -1.03
C MET A 22 -7.39 -1.93 -1.92
N HIS A 23 -6.18 -1.83 -2.47
CA HIS A 23 -5.79 -0.69 -3.28
C HIS A 23 -6.61 -0.63 -4.58
N LYS A 24 -6.79 -1.76 -5.26
CA LYS A 24 -7.55 -1.83 -6.52
C LYS A 24 -9.05 -1.63 -6.32
N TYR A 25 -9.67 -2.38 -5.41
CA TYR A 25 -11.14 -2.44 -5.32
C TYR A 25 -11.74 -1.47 -4.31
N LEU A 26 -11.09 -1.22 -3.17
CA LEU A 26 -11.60 -0.28 -2.18
C LEU A 26 -11.13 1.13 -2.50
N LEU A 27 -9.81 1.35 -2.45
CA LEU A 27 -9.22 2.68 -2.59
C LEU A 27 -9.46 3.25 -4.00
N HIS A 28 -9.19 2.46 -5.05
CA HIS A 28 -9.40 2.91 -6.43
C HIS A 28 -10.79 2.60 -6.97
N GLY A 29 -11.37 1.45 -6.64
CA GLY A 29 -12.69 1.06 -7.11
C GLY A 29 -13.80 1.89 -6.46
N LEU A 30 -14.02 1.71 -5.16
CA LEU A 30 -15.03 2.48 -4.41
C LEU A 30 -14.64 3.94 -4.22
N GLY A 31 -13.35 4.29 -4.17
CA GLY A 31 -12.91 5.67 -3.97
C GLY A 31 -13.16 6.59 -5.16
N LYS A 32 -13.50 6.07 -6.35
CA LYS A 32 -13.96 6.89 -7.48
C LYS A 32 -15.28 7.60 -7.22
N ASN A 33 -16.07 7.12 -6.26
CA ASN A 33 -17.29 7.79 -5.85
C ASN A 33 -16.97 8.82 -4.75
N PRO A 34 -17.20 10.14 -4.95
CA PRO A 34 -16.94 11.16 -3.93
C PRO A 34 -17.67 10.95 -2.60
N GLY A 35 -18.81 10.26 -2.60
CA GLY A 35 -19.56 9.95 -1.37
C GLY A 35 -19.02 8.74 -0.59
N SER A 36 -18.01 8.05 -1.12
CA SER A 36 -17.41 6.87 -0.49
C SER A 36 -16.45 7.26 0.64
N ILE A 37 -16.40 6.46 1.70
CA ILE A 37 -15.38 6.63 2.75
C ILE A 37 -13.95 6.46 2.21
N TRP A 38 -13.79 5.82 1.05
CA TRP A 38 -12.52 5.60 0.36
C TRP A 38 -12.14 6.74 -0.60
N ALA A 39 -13.01 7.74 -0.77
CA ALA A 39 -12.83 8.85 -1.71
C ALA A 39 -11.55 9.66 -1.44
N TYR A 40 -11.09 9.71 -0.18
CA TYR A 40 -9.85 10.40 0.17
C TYR A 40 -8.65 9.90 -0.64
N HIS A 41 -8.63 8.63 -1.04
CA HIS A 41 -7.49 8.10 -1.80
C HIS A 41 -7.32 8.81 -3.15
N TRP A 42 -8.42 9.06 -3.86
CA TRP A 42 -8.40 9.80 -5.13
C TRP A 42 -8.31 11.31 -4.93
N TYR A 43 -9.28 11.86 -4.19
CA TYR A 43 -9.55 13.30 -4.17
C TYR A 43 -8.67 14.08 -3.19
N GLU A 44 -7.96 13.39 -2.31
CA GLU A 44 -6.98 13.97 -1.39
C GLU A 44 -5.59 13.46 -1.74
N HIS A 45 -5.32 12.17 -1.54
CA HIS A 45 -3.97 11.61 -1.60
C HIS A 45 -3.37 11.61 -3.03
N HIS A 46 -4.05 11.02 -4.02
CA HIS A 46 -3.57 11.03 -5.41
C HIS A 46 -3.50 12.44 -5.99
N ARG A 47 -4.50 13.29 -5.70
CA ARG A 47 -4.52 14.69 -6.15
C ARG A 47 -3.29 15.45 -5.64
N VAL A 48 -3.02 15.39 -4.33
CA VAL A 48 -1.86 16.06 -3.71
C VAL A 48 -0.55 15.51 -4.28
N CYS A 49 -0.45 14.19 -4.46
CA CYS A 49 0.74 13.58 -5.05
C CYS A 49 0.95 13.99 -6.51
N ALA A 50 -0.12 14.14 -7.29
CA ALA A 50 -0.03 14.61 -8.67
C ALA A 50 0.43 16.08 -8.74
N GLU A 51 -0.06 16.93 -7.84
CA GLU A 51 0.31 18.34 -7.73
C GLU A 51 1.77 18.54 -7.28
N HIS A 52 2.27 17.69 -6.38
CA HIS A 52 3.59 17.84 -5.77
C HIS A 52 4.61 16.77 -6.19
N GLY A 53 4.34 16.01 -7.25
CA GLY A 53 5.28 15.03 -7.80
C GLY A 53 5.67 13.92 -6.81
N MET A 54 4.66 13.20 -6.28
CA MET A 54 4.73 12.10 -5.30
C MET A 54 4.76 12.55 -3.84
N LEU A 55 5.18 13.79 -3.55
CA LEU A 55 5.21 14.29 -2.19
C LEU A 55 3.79 14.47 -1.65
N ASP A 56 3.52 13.95 -0.45
CA ASP A 56 2.30 14.24 0.29
C ASP A 56 2.66 14.80 1.68
N PRO A 57 2.56 16.13 1.87
CA PRO A 57 2.86 16.78 3.14
C PRO A 57 2.01 16.28 4.32
N GLY A 58 0.84 15.67 4.04
CA GLY A 58 -0.03 15.08 5.04
C GLY A 58 0.68 14.03 5.89
N TYR A 59 1.70 13.35 5.34
CA TYR A 59 2.50 12.35 6.06
C TYR A 59 3.56 12.93 7.02
N ARG A 60 3.83 14.24 6.99
CA ARG A 60 4.93 14.85 7.76
C ARG A 60 4.70 14.79 9.27
N SER A 61 3.44 14.85 9.72
CA SER A 61 3.14 14.87 11.15
C SER A 61 1.91 14.03 11.46
N LEU A 62 2.00 13.22 12.51
CA LEU A 62 0.88 12.47 13.11
C LEU A 62 -0.10 13.38 13.87
N LYS A 63 -0.28 14.63 13.43
CA LYS A 63 -1.26 15.53 14.04
C LYS A 63 -2.65 14.91 13.90
N TRP A 64 -3.52 15.19 14.87
CA TRP A 64 -4.94 14.78 14.92
C TRP A 64 -5.81 15.43 13.82
N ALA A 65 -5.31 15.46 12.59
CA ALA A 65 -6.08 15.87 11.41
C ALA A 65 -6.67 14.62 10.76
N TRP A 66 -7.94 14.68 10.33
CA TRP A 66 -8.61 13.60 9.61
C TRP A 66 -8.23 13.59 8.13
N ASN A 67 -6.97 13.31 7.83
CA ASN A 67 -6.37 13.33 6.50
C ASN A 67 -6.13 11.92 5.94
N ALA A 68 -5.51 11.82 4.76
CA ALA A 68 -5.16 10.55 4.13
C ALA A 68 -4.35 9.62 5.06
N GLN A 69 -3.32 10.16 5.73
CA GLN A 69 -2.47 9.39 6.66
C GLN A 69 -3.27 8.83 7.85
N SER A 70 -4.11 9.65 8.50
CA SER A 70 -4.88 9.18 9.67
C SER A 70 -5.93 8.14 9.28
N LYS A 71 -6.55 8.27 8.10
CA LYS A 71 -7.51 7.29 7.56
C LYS A 71 -6.82 5.97 7.23
N GLU A 72 -5.64 6.01 6.62
CA GLU A 72 -4.81 4.81 6.42
C GLU A 72 -4.49 4.12 7.75
N LEU A 73 -4.01 4.87 8.75
CA LEU A 73 -3.72 4.34 10.09
C LEU A 73 -4.96 3.73 10.75
N ALA A 74 -6.14 4.33 10.60
CA ALA A 74 -7.38 3.79 11.13
C ALA A 74 -7.74 2.44 10.48
N VAL A 75 -7.56 2.33 9.16
CA VAL A 75 -7.78 1.07 8.42
C VAL A 75 -6.78 0.00 8.85
N LEU A 76 -5.50 0.34 8.96
CA LEU A 76 -4.46 -0.59 9.43
C LEU A 76 -4.74 -1.06 10.87
N ALA A 77 -5.15 -0.16 11.77
CA ALA A 77 -5.56 -0.51 13.13
C ALA A 77 -6.80 -1.44 13.13
N GLY A 78 -7.75 -1.22 12.22
CA GLY A 78 -8.88 -2.11 12.00
C GLY A 78 -8.43 -3.52 11.59
N ILE A 79 -7.50 -3.63 10.62
CA ILE A 79 -6.95 -4.92 10.17
C ILE A 79 -6.24 -5.64 11.33
N VAL A 80 -5.39 -4.93 12.07
CA VAL A 80 -4.72 -5.49 13.26
C VAL A 80 -5.75 -6.01 14.26
N THR A 81 -6.77 -5.23 14.58
CA THR A 81 -7.81 -5.62 15.55
C THR A 81 -8.56 -6.88 15.08
N LEU A 82 -8.93 -6.94 13.80
CA LEU A 82 -9.65 -8.07 13.19
C LEU A 82 -8.88 -9.39 13.24
N HIS A 83 -7.54 -9.34 13.15
CA HIS A 83 -6.70 -10.55 13.13
C HIS A 83 -6.22 -10.97 14.53
N LEU A 84 -6.45 -10.17 15.57
CA LEU A 84 -5.99 -10.46 16.94
C LEU A 84 -6.46 -11.83 17.46
N PRO A 85 -7.72 -12.29 17.25
CA PRO A 85 -8.15 -13.61 17.71
C PRO A 85 -7.37 -14.77 17.07
N LEU A 86 -6.78 -14.59 15.89
CA LEU A 86 -6.01 -15.63 15.21
C LEU A 86 -4.66 -15.88 15.89
N LEU A 87 -4.20 -14.99 16.77
CA LEU A 87 -2.92 -15.14 17.47
C LEU A 87 -2.86 -16.44 18.30
N PHE A 88 -4.00 -16.89 18.82
CA PHE A 88 -4.11 -18.13 19.60
C PHE A 88 -3.96 -19.41 18.75
N TYR A 89 -4.15 -19.32 17.43
CA TYR A 89 -4.14 -20.47 16.53
C TYR A 89 -2.98 -20.44 15.52
N LEU A 90 -2.62 -19.25 15.05
CA LEU A 90 -1.62 -19.00 14.01
C LEU A 90 -0.66 -17.86 14.42
N PRO A 91 0.09 -18.00 15.53
CA PRO A 91 0.84 -16.89 16.12
C PRO A 91 1.89 -16.31 15.17
N PHE A 92 2.62 -17.17 14.45
CA PHE A 92 3.66 -16.72 13.52
C PHE A 92 3.08 -16.04 12.29
N PHE A 93 1.88 -16.46 11.85
CA PHE A 93 1.16 -15.78 10.76
C PHE A 93 0.79 -14.36 11.19
N VAL A 94 0.16 -14.20 12.36
CA VAL A 94 -0.30 -12.89 12.85
C VAL A 94 0.89 -11.95 13.10
N MET A 95 1.97 -12.44 13.72
CA MET A 95 3.18 -11.63 13.93
C MET A 95 3.81 -11.19 12.60
N ALA A 96 3.93 -12.09 11.63
CA ALA A 96 4.46 -11.76 10.31
C ALA A 96 3.54 -10.81 9.53
N LEU A 97 2.23 -10.96 9.65
CA LEU A 97 1.25 -10.04 9.06
C LEU A 97 1.42 -8.64 9.66
N TYR A 98 1.53 -8.51 10.98
CA TYR A 98 1.70 -7.19 11.62
C TYR A 98 3.04 -6.55 11.24
N ALA A 99 4.11 -7.34 11.15
CA ALA A 99 5.39 -6.85 10.63
C ALA A 99 5.26 -6.37 9.17
N ALA A 100 4.50 -7.09 8.33
CA ALA A 100 4.23 -6.68 6.96
C ALA A 100 3.40 -5.39 6.87
N LEU A 101 2.37 -5.23 7.71
CA LEU A 101 1.57 -3.99 7.78
C LEU A 101 2.40 -2.80 8.24
N ALA A 102 3.26 -2.99 9.24
CA ALA A 102 4.18 -1.95 9.70
C ALA A 102 5.19 -1.56 8.60
N LEU A 103 5.72 -2.55 7.86
CA LEU A 103 6.62 -2.31 6.75
C LEU A 103 5.92 -1.60 5.58
N TYR A 104 4.68 -2.00 5.26
CA TYR A 104 3.82 -1.33 4.28
C TYR A 104 3.69 0.16 4.63
N TYR A 105 3.25 0.47 5.86
CA TYR A 105 3.07 1.85 6.29
C TYR A 105 4.38 2.64 6.26
N TYR A 106 5.48 2.05 6.75
CA TYR A 106 6.80 2.67 6.68
C TYR A 106 7.21 3.01 5.24
N LYS A 107 7.11 2.04 4.32
CA LYS A 107 7.50 2.21 2.92
C LYS A 107 6.59 3.21 2.21
N HIS A 108 5.28 3.12 2.42
CA HIS A 108 4.30 4.02 1.85
C HIS A 108 4.57 5.47 2.28
N ARG A 109 4.62 5.69 3.60
CA ARG A 109 4.94 7.00 4.19
C ARG A 109 6.28 7.54 3.70
N ARG A 110 7.33 6.69 3.67
CA ARG A 110 8.65 7.11 3.19
C ARG A 110 8.60 7.52 1.72
N ALA A 111 7.87 6.78 0.88
CA ALA A 111 7.73 7.10 -0.53
C ALA A 111 7.13 8.49 -0.77
N HIS A 112 6.18 8.89 0.09
CA HIS A 112 5.51 10.18 0.02
C HIS A 112 6.24 11.32 0.75
N LEU A 113 7.32 11.02 1.48
CA LEU A 113 8.19 12.02 2.11
C LEU A 113 9.52 12.19 1.37
N ASP A 114 9.94 11.18 0.63
CA ASP A 114 11.16 11.15 -0.17
C ASP A 114 10.86 10.57 -1.57
N PRO A 115 10.38 11.41 -2.50
CA PRO A 115 10.05 11.01 -3.88
C PRO A 115 11.22 10.37 -4.63
N GLU A 116 12.46 10.80 -4.36
CA GLU A 116 13.66 10.25 -4.99
C GLU A 116 13.93 8.82 -4.50
N TRP A 117 13.76 8.58 -3.20
CA TRP A 117 13.79 7.24 -2.66
C TRP A 117 12.67 6.36 -3.24
N ALA A 118 11.45 6.90 -3.36
CA ALA A 118 10.32 6.19 -3.96
C ALA A 118 10.62 5.75 -5.39
N LYS A 119 11.13 6.67 -6.22
CA LYS A 119 11.48 6.40 -7.62
C LYS A 119 12.51 5.29 -7.76
N ARG A 120 13.50 5.21 -6.86
CA ARG A 120 14.57 4.19 -6.90
C ARG A 120 14.15 2.85 -6.31
N HIS A 121 13.41 2.85 -5.20
CA HIS A 121 13.16 1.63 -4.42
C HIS A 121 11.75 1.06 -4.59
N LEU A 122 10.77 1.92 -4.90
CA LEU A 122 9.38 1.55 -5.16
C LEU A 122 8.91 2.16 -6.51
N PRO A 123 9.62 1.91 -7.62
CA PRO A 123 9.31 2.54 -8.90
C PRO A 123 7.88 2.26 -9.38
N TRP A 124 7.29 1.11 -9.01
CA TRP A 124 5.91 0.78 -9.33
C TRP A 124 4.93 1.72 -8.61
N HIS A 125 5.14 2.00 -7.32
CA HIS A 125 4.30 2.91 -6.53
C HIS A 125 4.48 4.37 -7.00
N TYR A 126 5.71 4.76 -7.29
CA TYR A 126 5.97 6.07 -7.92
C TYR A 126 5.23 6.23 -9.25
N GLN A 127 5.28 5.20 -10.11
CA GLN A 127 4.55 5.17 -11.38
C GLN A 127 3.04 5.17 -11.17
N HIS A 128 2.53 4.48 -10.15
CA HIS A 128 1.12 4.43 -9.80
C HIS A 128 0.53 5.83 -9.57
N HIS A 129 1.25 6.71 -8.87
CA HIS A 129 0.78 8.07 -8.61
C HIS A 129 0.94 9.02 -9.80
N LEU A 130 2.07 8.94 -10.51
CA LEU A 130 2.45 9.98 -11.47
C LEU A 130 2.17 9.66 -12.93
N ARG A 131 1.64 8.46 -13.22
CA ARG A 131 1.36 8.05 -14.60
C ARG A 131 -0.10 7.68 -14.76
N ALA A 132 -0.65 8.03 -15.92
CA ALA A 132 -1.94 7.52 -16.33
C ALA A 132 -1.86 6.00 -16.51
N GLY A 133 -2.80 5.29 -15.89
CA GLY A 133 -2.85 3.83 -15.94
C GLY A 133 -3.72 3.26 -14.82
N ASN A 134 -4.04 1.98 -14.93
CA ASN A 134 -4.85 1.23 -13.97
C ASN A 134 -4.07 -0.02 -13.54
N GLY A 135 -3.08 0.16 -12.67
CA GLY A 135 -2.13 -0.88 -12.28
C GLY A 135 -1.14 -0.43 -11.22
N ASN A 136 -0.18 -1.29 -10.88
CA ASN A 136 0.81 -1.09 -9.81
C ASN A 136 0.14 -0.89 -8.43
N TRP A 137 -0.73 -1.82 -8.06
CA TRP A 137 -1.56 -1.76 -6.86
C TRP A 137 -0.82 -2.10 -5.57
N CYS A 138 0.19 -2.95 -5.62
CA CYS A 138 0.94 -3.27 -4.42
C CYS A 138 1.93 -2.15 -4.10
N VAL A 139 2.16 -1.87 -2.82
CA VAL A 139 3.11 -0.83 -2.39
C VAL A 139 4.42 -1.47 -1.95
N THR A 140 4.37 -2.48 -1.10
CA THR A 140 5.56 -3.03 -0.42
C THR A 140 6.45 -3.81 -1.37
N TRP A 141 5.82 -4.65 -2.21
CA TRP A 141 6.42 -5.44 -3.30
C TRP A 141 5.37 -5.66 -4.40
N PRO A 142 5.72 -5.71 -5.68
CA PRO A 142 4.76 -5.85 -6.78
C PRO A 142 4.42 -7.32 -7.09
N TRP A 143 4.40 -8.24 -6.12
CA TRP A 143 4.25 -9.67 -6.41
C TRP A 143 2.89 -9.98 -7.05
N PHE A 144 1.80 -9.48 -6.45
CA PHE A 144 0.47 -9.68 -7.01
C PHE A 144 0.19 -8.81 -8.24
N ASP A 145 0.89 -7.69 -8.40
CA ASP A 145 0.90 -6.96 -9.67
C ASP A 145 1.48 -7.79 -10.81
N TYR A 146 2.59 -8.49 -10.58
CA TYR A 146 3.15 -9.42 -11.57
C TYR A 146 2.23 -10.62 -11.80
N LEU A 147 1.77 -11.26 -10.73
CA LEU A 147 0.93 -12.46 -10.82
C LEU A 147 -0.36 -12.20 -11.60
N PHE A 148 -0.98 -11.03 -11.41
CA PHE A 148 -2.22 -10.66 -12.09
C PHE A 148 -2.02 -9.76 -13.32
N GLY A 149 -0.79 -9.58 -13.80
CA GLY A 149 -0.52 -8.81 -15.02
C GLY A 149 -0.91 -7.33 -14.91
N THR A 150 -0.89 -6.76 -13.70
CA THR A 150 -1.22 -5.35 -13.42
C THR A 150 0.01 -4.49 -13.16
N ARG A 151 1.22 -5.05 -13.30
CA ARG A 151 2.47 -4.27 -13.31
C ARG A 151 2.60 -3.49 -14.63
N ILE A 152 2.64 -2.16 -14.54
CA ILE A 152 2.82 -1.26 -15.69
C ILE A 152 4.21 -0.61 -15.64
N GLN A 153 5.10 -0.99 -16.56
CA GLN A 153 6.45 -0.44 -16.67
C GLN A 153 6.49 0.81 -17.57
N SER A 154 7.40 1.75 -17.27
CA SER A 154 7.74 2.85 -18.20
C SER A 154 8.49 2.32 -19.43
N PRO A 155 8.24 2.84 -20.64
CA PRO A 155 9.13 2.64 -21.79
C PRO A 155 10.58 3.06 -21.51
N GLU A 156 10.82 4.10 -20.68
CA GLU A 156 12.17 4.56 -20.32
C GLU A 156 12.99 3.52 -19.52
N ASN A 157 12.33 2.53 -18.91
CA ASN A 157 13.03 1.45 -18.19
C ASN A 157 13.42 0.28 -19.10
N ARG A 158 13.13 0.34 -20.41
CA ARG A 158 13.64 -0.63 -21.40
C ARG A 158 15.02 -0.26 -21.93
N THR A 159 15.57 0.89 -21.53
CA THR A 159 16.89 1.38 -21.92
C THR A 159 17.74 1.65 -20.67
N GLY A 160 18.07 0.59 -19.94
CA GLY A 160 19.26 0.53 -19.09
C GLY A 160 20.15 -0.60 -19.63
N PRO A 161 21.49 -0.47 -19.58
CA PRO A 161 22.44 -1.32 -20.30
C PRO A 161 22.27 -2.82 -20.02
#